data_AF-A0A1E4BAM0-F1
#
_entry.id   AF-A0A1E4BAM0-F1
#
_cell.length_a   1.000
_cell.length_b   1.000
_cell.length_c   1.000
_cell.angle_alpha   90.00
_cell.angle_beta   90.00
_cell.angle_gamma   90.00
#
_symmetry.space_group_name_H-M   'P 1'
#
loop_
_entity.id
_entity.type
_entity.pdbx_description
1 polymer ?
#
loop_
_entity_poly.entity_id
_entity_poly.type
_entity_poly.pdbx_seq_one_letter_code
_entity_poly.pdbx_strand_id
1 'polypeptide(L)'
;MPSSNGYEVQFDLWPQRVFVDELDARAVVGANTRVAALYKVRYEREPGVHQVFLDQHGWYCADHGPSCKAVRAVAEWRTTPSST
;
A
#
# COMPACT_ATOMS: atom_id res chain seq x y z
N MET A 1 -21.88 7.40 -43.24
CA MET A 1 -20.58 7.02 -42.66
C MET A 1 -20.52 7.53 -41.23
N PRO A 2 -20.46 6.67 -40.20
CA PRO A 2 -19.99 7.08 -38.89
C PRO A 2 -18.58 6.51 -38.66
N SER A 3 -17.59 7.38 -38.55
CA SER A 3 -16.24 7.03 -38.12
C SER A 3 -15.91 7.75 -36.82
N SER A 4 -15.25 7.00 -35.92
CA SER A 4 -14.32 7.43 -34.85
C SER A 4 -14.93 8.23 -33.68
N ASN A 5 -14.79 7.87 -32.40
CA ASN A 5 -13.81 7.01 -31.72
C ASN A 5 -14.40 6.45 -30.41
N GLY A 6 -14.51 5.13 -30.31
CA GLY A 6 -14.85 4.42 -29.08
C GLY A 6 -13.65 3.64 -28.54
N TYR A 7 -12.58 4.33 -28.11
CA TYR A 7 -11.39 3.65 -27.55
C TYR A 7 -11.03 4.04 -26.10
N GLU A 8 -11.83 4.87 -25.42
CA GLU A 8 -11.43 5.40 -24.10
C GLU A 8 -11.68 4.47 -22.90
N VAL A 9 -12.30 3.29 -23.06
CA VAL A 9 -12.76 2.52 -21.88
C VAL A 9 -12.10 1.15 -21.69
N GLN A 10 -11.23 0.70 -22.60
CA GLN A 10 -10.83 -0.72 -22.61
C GLN A 10 -9.52 -1.06 -21.87
N PHE A 11 -8.70 -0.10 -21.45
CA PHE A 11 -7.36 -0.37 -20.91
C PHE A 11 -7.21 -0.29 -19.36
N ASP A 12 -8.27 0.00 -18.61
CA ASP A 12 -8.25 -0.01 -17.13
C ASP A 12 -8.64 -1.36 -16.50
N LEU A 13 -8.64 -2.45 -17.28
CA LEU A 13 -9.08 -3.78 -16.83
C LEU A 13 -8.05 -4.53 -15.96
N TRP A 14 -6.86 -3.99 -15.75
CA TRP A 14 -5.86 -4.63 -14.88
C TRP A 14 -5.82 -3.96 -13.51
N PRO A 15 -6.05 -4.71 -12.42
CA PRO A 15 -5.96 -4.15 -11.07
C PRO A 15 -4.55 -3.60 -10.83
N GLN A 16 -4.48 -2.42 -10.22
CA GLN A 16 -3.23 -1.79 -9.81
C GLN A 16 -2.39 -2.78 -9.00
N ARG A 17 -1.21 -3.16 -9.49
CA ARG A 17 -0.30 -3.99 -8.69
C ARG A 17 0.21 -3.20 -7.50
N VAL A 18 0.14 -3.83 -6.33
CA VAL A 18 0.63 -3.29 -5.07
C VAL A 18 1.75 -4.20 -4.57
N PHE A 19 2.88 -3.60 -4.24
CA PHE A 19 4.02 -4.28 -3.63
C PHE A 19 4.06 -3.88 -2.17
N VAL A 20 3.96 -4.86 -1.27
CA VAL A 20 4.00 -4.68 0.18
C VAL A 20 5.19 -5.46 0.72
N ASP A 21 6.14 -4.74 1.30
CA ASP A 21 7.31 -5.30 1.98
C ASP A 21 7.16 -5.05 3.48
N GLU A 22 7.11 -6.11 4.31
CA GLU A 22 7.17 -5.98 5.76
C GLU A 22 8.62 -5.70 6.20
N LEU A 23 8.81 -4.70 7.06
CA LEU A 23 10.11 -4.26 7.54
C LEU A 23 10.22 -4.44 9.06
N ASP A 24 11.44 -4.66 9.55
CA ASP A 24 11.71 -4.64 10.99
C ASP A 24 11.57 -3.21 11.54
N ALA A 25 10.52 -2.99 12.33
CA ALA A 25 10.21 -1.68 12.86
C ALA A 25 11.32 -1.14 13.77
N ARG A 26 12.05 -2.01 14.49
CA ARG A 26 13.14 -1.60 15.40
C ARG A 26 14.37 -1.13 14.64
N ALA A 27 14.69 -1.78 13.53
CA ALA A 27 15.80 -1.40 12.66
C ALA A 27 15.53 -0.06 11.96
N VAL A 28 14.27 0.23 11.61
CA VAL A 28 13.91 1.45 10.87
C VAL A 28 13.61 2.63 11.80
N VAL A 29 12.81 2.42 12.85
CA VAL A 29 12.35 3.49 13.77
C VAL A 29 13.27 3.64 14.99
N GLY A 30 13.97 2.57 15.36
CA GLY A 30 14.88 2.52 16.50
C GLY A 30 14.46 1.51 17.57
N ALA A 31 15.43 1.08 18.39
CA ALA A 31 15.28 -0.03 19.34
C ALA A 31 14.16 0.19 20.39
N ASN A 32 13.86 1.43 20.75
CA ASN A 32 12.85 1.79 21.75
C ASN A 32 11.47 2.13 21.16
N THR A 33 11.23 1.76 19.90
CA THR A 33 9.96 2.05 19.22
C THR A 33 8.77 1.31 19.85
N ARG A 34 7.61 1.96 19.84
CA ARG A 34 6.31 1.36 20.17
C ARG A 34 5.55 0.86 18.94
N VAL A 35 6.13 1.02 17.76
CA VAL A 35 5.57 0.52 16.51
C VAL A 35 5.65 -1.01 16.52
N ALA A 36 4.50 -1.65 16.43
CA ALA A 36 4.34 -3.10 16.41
C ALA A 36 4.65 -3.69 15.03
N ALA A 37 4.36 -2.97 13.95
CA ALA A 37 4.66 -3.39 12.58
C ALA A 37 4.92 -2.20 11.67
N LEU A 38 5.79 -2.41 10.67
CA LEU A 38 6.11 -1.43 9.64
C LEU A 38 6.08 -2.10 8.28
N TYR A 39 5.46 -1.42 7.32
CA TYR A 39 5.33 -1.86 5.94
C TYR A 39 5.76 -0.76 4.99
N LYS A 40 6.43 -1.16 3.92
CA LYS A 40 6.73 -0.33 2.77
C LYS A 40 5.78 -0.71 1.63
N VAL A 41 4.98 0.24 1.19
CA VAL A 41 4.00 0.04 0.12
C VAL A 41 4.40 0.84 -1.11
N ARG A 42 4.40 0.17 -2.25
CA ARG A 42 4.63 0.79 -3.57
C ARG A 42 3.52 0.39 -4.52
N TYR A 43 3.11 1.33 -5.36
CA TYR A 43 2.17 1.09 -6.44
C TYR A 43 2.91 1.14 -7.77
N GLU A 44 2.69 0.16 -8.64
CA GLU A 44 3.37 0.07 -9.94
C GLU A 44 3.22 1.34 -10.81
N ARG A 45 2.05 1.98 -10.80
CA ARG A 45 1.74 3.13 -11.67
C ARG A 45 1.86 4.47 -10.96
N GLU A 46 2.30 4.49 -9.70
CA GLU A 46 2.39 5.74 -8.94
C GLU A 46 3.80 5.94 -8.39
N PRO A 47 4.38 7.13 -8.60
CA PRO A 47 5.65 7.45 -8.00
C PRO A 47 5.45 7.64 -6.49
N GLY A 48 6.31 7.01 -5.71
CA GLY A 48 6.33 7.21 -4.26
C GLY A 48 6.35 5.91 -3.48
N VAL A 49 6.71 6.06 -2.21
CA VAL A 49 6.74 4.98 -1.23
C VAL A 49 5.90 5.44 -0.06
N HIS A 50 4.95 4.61 0.35
CA HIS A 50 4.23 4.82 1.59
C HIS A 50 4.81 3.93 2.68
N GLN A 51 5.28 4.55 3.76
CA GLN A 51 5.59 3.81 4.98
C GLN A 51 4.35 3.76 5.85
N VAL A 52 3.88 2.55 6.12
CA VAL A 52 2.67 2.28 6.92
C VAL A 52 3.08 1.64 8.23
N PHE A 53 2.62 2.22 9.33
CA PHE A 53 2.95 1.84 10.69
C PHE A 53 1.69 1.31 11.38
N LEU A 54 1.89 0.36 12.29
CA LEU A 54 0.92 -0.02 13.30
C LEU A 54 1.52 0.23 14.68
N ASP A 55 0.86 1.02 15.49
CA ASP A 55 1.18 1.19 16.91
C ASP A 55 -0.07 1.02 17.79
N GLN A 56 0.02 1.42 19.06
CA GLN A 56 -1.08 1.37 20.03
C GLN A 56 -2.31 2.22 19.65
N HIS A 57 -2.17 3.22 18.77
CA HIS A 57 -3.24 4.08 18.28
C HIS A 57 -3.86 3.58 16.96
N GLY A 58 -3.25 2.59 16.33
CA GLY A 58 -3.75 1.94 15.12
C GLY A 58 -2.85 2.16 13.91
N TRP A 59 -3.44 2.06 12.73
CA TRP A 59 -2.72 2.10 11.46
C TRP A 59 -2.62 3.51 10.90
N TYR A 60 -1.44 3.88 10.39
CA TYR A 60 -1.24 5.16 9.70
C TYR A 60 -0.09 5.12 8.69
N CYS A 61 -0.16 5.95 7.66
CA CYS A 61 0.97 6.25 6.79
C CYS A 61 1.74 7.47 7.31
N ALA A 62 3.08 7.48 7.19
CA ALA A 62 3.91 8.63 7.60
C ALA A 62 3.44 9.97 7.00
N ASP A 63 3.14 9.98 5.70
CA ASP A 63 2.87 11.23 4.97
C ASP A 63 1.38 11.63 4.99
N HIS A 64 0.48 10.65 5.02
CA HIS A 64 -0.96 10.87 4.78
C HIS A 64 -1.85 10.40 5.93
N GLY A 65 -1.28 9.88 7.01
CA GLY A 65 -2.01 9.42 8.18
C GLY A 65 -2.91 8.19 7.93
N PRO A 66 -3.97 8.01 8.74
CA PRO A 66 -4.81 6.81 8.72
C PRO A 66 -5.69 6.68 7.48
N SER A 67 -6.01 7.78 6.79
CA SER A 67 -6.84 7.78 5.58
C SER A 67 -6.08 7.39 4.32
N CYS A 68 -4.79 7.08 4.42
CA CYS A 68 -3.99 6.70 3.27
C CYS A 68 -4.45 5.37 2.67
N LYS A 69 -4.61 5.30 1.34
CA LYS A 69 -4.92 4.04 0.64
C LYS A 69 -3.92 2.90 0.90
N ALA A 70 -2.67 3.25 1.23
CA ALA A 70 -1.64 2.27 1.58
C ALA A 70 -1.97 1.51 2.88
N VAL A 71 -2.65 2.16 3.83
CA VAL A 71 -3.13 1.52 5.06
C VAL A 71 -4.11 0.40 4.73
N ARG A 72 -5.10 0.68 3.86
CA ARG A 72 -6.07 -0.33 3.42
C ARG A 72 -5.40 -1.48 2.66
N ALA A 73 -4.45 -1.16 1.78
CA ALA A 73 -3.73 -2.16 1.01
C ALA A 73 -2.92 -3.13 1.90
N VAL A 74 -2.29 -2.63 2.97
CA VAL A 74 -1.60 -3.50 3.96
C VAL A 74 -2.60 -4.39 4.71
N ALA A 75 -3.75 -3.84 5.12
CA ALA A 75 -4.78 -4.63 5.79
C ALA A 75 -5.26 -5.80 4.92
N GLU A 76 -5.55 -5.53 3.63
CA GLU A 76 -5.94 -6.55 2.64
C GLU A 76 -4.84 -7.59 2.40
N TRP A 77 -3.59 -7.13 2.23
CA TRP A 77 -2.42 -8.00 2.03
C TRP A 77 -2.24 -8.98 3.20
N ARG A 78 -2.35 -8.51 4.45
CA ARG A 78 -2.21 -9.35 5.66
C ARG A 78 -3.31 -10.41 5.79
N THR A 79 -4.49 -10.16 5.21
CA THR A 79 -5.60 -11.11 5.24
C THR A 79 -5.57 -12.11 4.09
N THR A 80 -4.73 -11.87 3.06
CA THR A 80 -4.60 -12.80 1.95
C THR A 80 -3.73 -13.97 2.40
N PRO A 81 -4.23 -15.21 2.43
CA PRO A 81 -3.41 -16.36 2.78
C PRO A 81 -2.31 -16.50 1.73
N SER A 82 -1.06 -16.34 2.15
CA SER A 82 0.11 -16.61 1.32
C SER A 82 0.01 -18.04 0.79
N SER A 83 -0.38 -18.19 -0.48
CA SER A 83 -0.43 -19.49 -1.14
C SER A 83 0.99 -19.99 -1.22
N THR A 84 1.27 -21.03 -0.42
CA THR A 84 2.56 -21.72 -0.27
C THR A 84 2.99 -22.38 -1.57
#